data_AF-A0A959F1I4-F1
#
_entry.id   AF-A0A959F1I4-F1
#
_cell.length_a   1.000
_cell.length_b   1.000
_cell.length_c   1.000
_cell.angle_alpha   90.00
_cell.angle_beta   90.00
_cell.angle_gamma   90.00
#
_symmetry.space_group_name_H-M   'P 1'
#
loop_
_entity.id
_entity.type
_entity.pdbx_description
1 polymer ?
#
loop_
_entity_poly.entity_id
_entity_poly.type
_entity_poly.pdbx_seq_one_letter_code
_entity_poly.pdbx_strand_id
1 'polypeptide(L)'
;GAWVVRPTFDDARDFSEGLALVKHEGLYGYLDRSGALVIPCRFEQGSNFENGQAKVKADGRYGLLDRDGKFLLPPDYRQLSPFS
;
A
#
# COMPACT_ATOMS: atom_id res chain seq x y z
N GLY A 1 15.36 25.49 -7.46
CA GLY A 1 14.36 24.41 -7.50
C GLY A 1 14.88 23.28 -6.65
N ALA A 2 14.13 22.86 -5.64
CA ALA A 2 14.52 21.73 -4.81
C ALA A 2 14.24 20.43 -5.55
N TRP A 3 15.29 19.71 -5.90
CA TRP A 3 15.18 18.33 -6.33
C TRP A 3 14.79 17.53 -5.09
N VAL A 4 13.48 17.30 -4.91
CA VAL A 4 13.00 16.34 -3.91
C VAL A 4 13.50 14.99 -4.40
N VAL A 5 14.46 14.43 -3.68
CA VAL A 5 15.02 13.10 -3.94
C VAL A 5 13.83 12.17 -4.16
N ARG A 6 13.66 11.69 -5.40
CA ARG A 6 12.59 10.74 -5.69
C ARG A 6 12.87 9.51 -4.84
N PRO A 7 11.92 9.02 -4.03
CA PRO A 7 12.10 7.74 -3.35
C PRO A 7 12.50 6.71 -4.42
N THR A 8 13.70 6.17 -4.25
CA THR A 8 14.16 5.07 -5.10
C THR A 8 13.50 3.84 -4.51
N PHE A 9 12.43 3.38 -5.16
CA PHE A 9 11.70 2.20 -4.71
C PHE A 9 12.51 0.95 -5.07
N ASP A 10 12.56 0.00 -4.15
CA ASP A 10 13.18 -1.31 -4.35
C ASP A 10 12.37 -2.15 -5.34
N ASP A 11 11.04 -1.96 -5.32
CA ASP A 11 10.08 -2.66 -6.15
C ASP A 11 8.84 -1.78 -6.38
N ALA A 12 8.18 -1.96 -7.52
CA ALA A 12 6.96 -1.26 -7.87
C ALA A 12 6.09 -2.15 -8.75
N ARG A 13 4.80 -2.23 -8.41
CA ARG A 13 3.80 -2.92 -9.24
C ARG A 13 3.09 -1.96 -10.19
N ASP A 14 2.39 -2.54 -11.16
CA ASP A 14 1.50 -1.80 -12.04
C ASP A 14 0.44 -1.02 -11.24
N PHE A 15 0.02 0.11 -11.81
CA PHE A 15 -1.07 0.89 -11.24
C PHE A 15 -2.38 0.11 -11.32
N SER A 16 -3.06 -0.02 -10.17
CA SER A 16 -4.45 -0.47 -10.09
C SER A 16 -5.30 0.62 -9.45
N GLU A 17 -6.42 0.93 -10.07
CA GLU A 17 -7.32 2.02 -9.63
C GLU A 17 -6.62 3.38 -9.39
N GLY A 18 -5.50 3.63 -10.07
CA GLY A 18 -4.74 4.88 -9.97
C GLY A 18 -3.66 4.89 -8.87
N LEU A 19 -3.50 3.81 -8.12
CA LEU A 19 -2.43 3.64 -7.13
C LEU A 19 -1.54 2.45 -7.49
N ALA A 20 -0.23 2.57 -7.24
CA ALA A 20 0.73 1.49 -7.40
C ALA A 20 1.28 1.08 -6.04
N LEU A 21 1.34 -0.23 -5.77
CA LEU A 21 2.04 -0.77 -4.62
C LEU A 21 3.55 -0.64 -4.85
N VAL A 22 4.25 -0.03 -3.91
CA VAL A 22 5.70 0.17 -3.98
C VAL A 22 6.38 -0.29 -2.71
N LYS A 23 7.64 -0.70 -2.85
CA LYS A 23 8.49 -1.11 -1.75
C LYS A 23 9.65 -0.13 -1.58
N HIS A 24 9.90 0.30 -0.35
CA HIS A 24 11.04 1.14 0.00
C HIS A 24 11.57 0.71 1.36
N GLU A 25 12.88 0.46 1.45
CA GLU A 25 13.57 0.03 2.67
C GLU A 25 12.92 -1.22 3.29
N GLY A 26 12.45 -2.15 2.45
CA GLY A 26 11.83 -3.38 2.92
C GLY A 26 10.34 -3.30 3.21
N LEU A 27 9.74 -2.09 3.24
CA LEU A 27 8.34 -1.86 3.59
C LEU A 27 7.52 -1.40 2.39
N TYR A 28 6.23 -1.73 2.41
CA TYR A 28 5.28 -1.43 1.35
C TYR A 28 4.43 -0.20 1.65
N GLY A 29 4.17 0.58 0.60
CA GLY A 29 3.29 1.76 0.58
C GLY A 29 2.64 1.90 -0.79
N TYR A 30 1.97 3.03 -1.03
CA TYR A 30 1.26 3.27 -2.28
C TYR A 30 1.51 4.69 -2.81
N LEU A 31 1.78 4.79 -4.10
CA LEU A 31 1.92 6.06 -4.79
C LEU A 31 0.86 6.24 -5.88
N ASP A 32 0.60 7.49 -6.23
CA ASP A 32 -0.28 7.86 -7.34
C ASP A 32 0.49 7.98 -8.67
N ARG A 33 -0.22 8.25 -9.76
CA ARG A 33 0.38 8.42 -11.11
C ARG A 33 1.31 9.62 -11.24
N SER A 34 1.28 10.57 -10.30
CA SER A 34 2.24 11.68 -10.26
C SER A 34 3.58 11.25 -9.65
N GLY A 35 3.62 10.08 -9.00
CA GLY A 35 4.76 9.59 -8.24
C GLY A 35 4.75 10.04 -6.78
N ALA A 36 3.65 10.63 -6.30
CA ALA A 36 3.51 11.03 -4.90
C ALA A 36 3.06 9.85 -4.05
N LEU A 37 3.70 9.64 -2.90
CA LEU A 37 3.25 8.67 -1.91
C LEU A 37 1.94 9.14 -1.27
N VAL A 38 0.85 8.42 -1.56
CA VAL A 38 -0.46 8.62 -0.94
C VAL A 38 -0.52 7.89 0.40
N ILE A 39 0.08 6.71 0.44
CA ILE A 39 0.14 5.87 1.63
C ILE A 39 1.62 5.56 1.92
N PRO A 40 2.17 6.00 3.06
CA PRO A 40 3.58 5.79 3.39
C PRO A 40 3.99 4.31 3.41
N CYS A 41 5.25 4.04 3.09
CA CYS A 41 5.84 2.71 3.22
C CYS A 41 5.97 2.32 4.69
N ARG A 42 4.99 1.59 5.22
CA ARG A 42 4.95 1.15 6.63
C ARG A 42 4.41 -0.26 6.82
N PHE A 43 4.13 -0.97 5.72
CA PHE A 43 3.50 -2.28 5.74
C PHE A 43 4.51 -3.36 5.42
N GLU A 44 4.41 -4.50 6.11
CA GLU A 44 5.21 -5.69 5.81
C GLU A 44 4.82 -6.29 4.45
N GLN A 45 3.55 -6.17 4.08
CA GLN A 45 2.99 -6.63 2.80
C GLN A 45 1.79 -5.75 2.38
N GLY A 46 1.53 -5.72 1.07
CA GLY A 46 0.34 -5.11 0.49
C GLY A 46 -0.15 -5.86 -0.75
N SER A 47 -1.43 -5.72 -1.09
CA SER A 47 -2.01 -6.12 -2.38
C SER A 47 -2.23 -4.90 -3.27
N ASN A 48 -2.50 -5.12 -4.56
CA ASN A 48 -3.02 -4.04 -5.39
C ASN A 48 -4.41 -3.62 -4.88
N PHE A 49 -4.83 -2.39 -5.25
CA PHE A 49 -6.19 -1.94 -5.02
C PHE A 49 -7.16 -2.66 -5.94
N GLU A 50 -8.24 -3.20 -5.38
CA GLU A 50 -9.33 -3.85 -6.09
C GLU A 50 -10.65 -3.48 -5.38
N ASN A 51 -11.64 -3.03 -6.15
CA ASN A 51 -12.93 -2.55 -5.65
C ASN A 51 -12.79 -1.45 -4.58
N GLY A 52 -11.81 -0.55 -4.73
CA GLY A 52 -11.53 0.52 -3.79
C GLY A 52 -10.82 0.12 -2.49
N GLN A 53 -10.35 -1.14 -2.38
CA GLN A 53 -9.76 -1.68 -1.15
C GLN A 53 -8.40 -2.33 -1.43
N ALA A 54 -7.51 -2.31 -0.45
CA ALA A 54 -6.27 -3.09 -0.49
C ALA A 54 -6.02 -3.79 0.84
N LYS A 55 -5.60 -5.06 0.78
CA LYS A 55 -5.15 -5.80 1.96
C LYS A 55 -3.73 -5.40 2.28
N VAL A 56 -3.47 -5.09 3.55
CA VAL A 56 -2.12 -4.80 4.05
C VAL A 56 -1.80 -5.63 5.26
N LYS A 57 -0.51 -5.81 5.52
CA LYS A 57 -0.01 -6.47 6.72
C LYS A 57 0.84 -5.50 7.53
N ALA A 58 0.54 -5.35 8.81
CA ALA A 58 1.30 -4.59 9.78
C ALA A 58 1.43 -5.41 11.06
N ASP A 59 2.61 -5.42 11.67
CA ASP A 59 2.89 -6.13 12.93
C ASP A 59 2.40 -7.59 12.93
N GLY A 60 2.64 -8.31 11.84
CA GLY A 60 2.20 -9.71 11.72
C GLY A 60 0.72 -9.93 11.39
N ARG A 61 -0.11 -8.88 11.32
CA ARG A 61 -1.57 -8.98 11.17
C ARG A 61 -2.09 -8.24 9.94
N TYR A 62 -3.22 -8.70 9.41
CA TYR A 62 -3.83 -8.18 8.19
C TYR A 62 -4.99 -7.24 8.47
N GLY A 63 -5.04 -6.14 7.72
CA GLY A 63 -6.12 -5.17 7.68
C GLY A 63 -6.49 -4.81 6.23
N LEU A 64 -7.52 -3.98 6.09
CA LEU A 64 -7.98 -3.44 4.80
C LEU A 64 -7.91 -1.92 4.83
N LEU A 65 -7.36 -1.35 3.77
CA LEU A 65 -7.31 0.09 3.53
C LEU A 65 -8.27 0.49 2.42
N ASP A 66 -8.85 1.67 2.53
CA ASP A 66 -9.37 2.41 1.37
C ASP A 66 -8.24 3.11 0.60
N ARG A 67 -8.60 3.73 -0.52
CA ARG A 67 -7.65 4.45 -1.40
C ARG A 67 -7.05 5.72 -0.79
N ASP A 68 -7.66 6.26 0.27
CA ASP A 68 -7.13 7.39 1.04
C ASP A 68 -6.19 6.92 2.16
N GLY A 69 -6.01 5.61 2.32
CA GLY A 69 -5.16 5.02 3.36
C GLY A 69 -5.84 4.92 4.73
N LYS A 70 -7.17 5.07 4.81
CA LYS A 70 -7.93 4.81 6.04
C LYS A 70 -8.20 3.33 6.17
N PHE A 71 -8.12 2.82 7.39
CA PHE A 71 -8.48 1.43 7.66
C PHE A 71 -10.00 1.26 7.60
N LEU A 72 -10.45 0.47 6.63
CA LEU A 72 -11.79 -0.13 6.64
C LEU A 72 -11.84 -1.27 7.68
N LEU A 73 -10.70 -1.97 7.85
CA LEU A 73 -10.49 -2.99 8.86
C LEU A 73 -9.08 -2.84 9.43
N PRO A 74 -8.91 -2.61 10.74
CA PRO A 74 -7.59 -2.51 11.33
C PRO A 74 -6.82 -3.85 11.22
N PRO A 75 -5.48 -3.80 11.26
CA PRO A 75 -4.63 -4.99 11.17
C PRO A 75 -4.66 -5.81 12.46
N ASP A 76 -5.79 -6.47 12.72
CA ASP A 76 -6.03 -7.30 13.91
C ASP A 76 -6.21 -8.79 13.57
N TYR A 77 -6.20 -9.15 12.28
CA TYR A 77 -6.54 -10.49 11.80
C TYR A 77 -5.30 -11.29 11.41
N ARG A 78 -5.25 -12.57 11.79
CA ARG A 78 -4.14 -13.47 11.36
C ARG A 78 -4.18 -13.80 9.87
N GLN A 79 -5.36 -13.82 9.26
CA GLN A 79 -5.57 -13.97 7.83
C GLN A 79 -6.80 -13.16 7.40
N LEU A 80 -6.72 -12.57 6.22
CA LEU A 80 -7.87 -12.06 5.47
C LEU A 80 -7.92 -12.79 4.14
N SER A 81 -8.87 -13.71 4.03
CA SER A 81 -9.22 -14.46 2.83
C SER A 81 -10.40 -13.77 2.14
N PRO A 82 -10.45 -13.73 0.79
CA PRO A 82 -11.65 -13.32 0.09
C PRO A 82 -12.80 -14.25 0.50
N PHE A 83 -13.94 -13.67 0.88
CA PHE A 83 -15.15 -14.45 1.13
C PHE A 83 -15.58 -15.09 -0.20
N SER A 84 -15.86 -16.40 -0.18
CA SER A 84 -16.42 -17.14 -1.32
C SER A 84 -17.90 -16.87 -1.50
#